data_AF-A0AAP6HCL3-F1
#
_entry.id   AF-A0AAP6HCL3-F1
#
_cell.length_a   1.000
_cell.length_b   1.000
_cell.length_c   1.000
_cell.angle_alpha   90.00
_cell.angle_beta   90.00
_cell.angle_gamma   90.00
#
_symmetry.space_group_name_H-M   'P 1'
#
loop_
_entity.id
_entity.type
_entity.pdbx_description
1 polymer ?
#
loop_
_entity_poly.entity_id
_entity_poly.type
_entity_poly.pdbx_seq_one_letter_code
_entity_poly.pdbx_strand_id
1 'polypeptide(L)'
;MKKHLFSLFLITASTVAYSQVGINTENPKATLDIVTKNPDAPDSSTGILVPRVSQNPASGNEKGQLIFNTSENTFFFWDDNSWLPIVQGSTTDNSAVQNYAYFTDTRSSHTISITKGSTETSIPNTVVQFTINENKQVQFNGTINFKGRSSAFAPLFKLKLTNTSTNTTEIIDRASNTFLSDGITDYYGNMQLLTIKELPAGNYTAEIVATYNDCCNFNFTYDVGGNDTPVSLLVQYK
;
A
#
# COMPACT_ATOMS: atom_id res chain seq x y z
N MET A 1 16.62 -55.76 -42.06
CA MET A 1 17.56 -54.94 -41.25
C MET A 1 17.49 -53.44 -41.60
N LYS A 2 17.62 -53.02 -42.88
CA LYS A 2 17.61 -51.58 -43.28
C LYS A 2 16.33 -50.80 -42.91
N LYS A 3 15.15 -51.42 -42.96
CA LYS A 3 13.87 -50.77 -42.60
C LYS A 3 13.74 -50.47 -41.09
N HIS A 4 14.31 -51.33 -40.24
CA HIS A 4 14.27 -51.15 -38.78
C HIS A 4 15.26 -50.08 -38.31
N LEU A 5 16.38 -49.90 -39.01
CA LEU A 5 17.34 -48.82 -38.76
C LEU A 5 16.75 -47.44 -39.00
N PHE A 6 15.93 -47.27 -40.04
CA PHE A 6 15.27 -45.99 -40.34
C PHE A 6 14.20 -45.63 -39.29
N SER A 7 13.40 -46.61 -38.84
CA SER A 7 12.42 -46.39 -37.76
C SER A 7 13.10 -46.05 -36.43
N LEU A 8 14.22 -46.71 -36.10
CA LEU A 8 14.96 -46.40 -34.87
C LEU A 8 15.55 -44.99 -34.91
N PHE A 9 16.08 -44.57 -36.07
CA PHE A 9 16.58 -43.21 -36.29
C PHE A 9 15.48 -42.15 -36.10
N LEU A 10 14.27 -42.38 -36.62
CA LEU A 10 13.14 -41.46 -36.45
C LEU A 10 12.69 -41.34 -34.99
N ILE A 11 12.68 -42.43 -34.24
CA ILE A 11 12.33 -42.42 -32.81
C ILE A 11 13.38 -41.62 -32.01
N THR A 12 14.67 -41.82 -32.28
CA THR A 12 15.75 -41.06 -31.61
C THR A 12 15.80 -39.59 -32.02
N ALA A 13 15.35 -39.25 -33.23
CA ALA A 13 15.28 -37.86 -33.69
C ALA A 13 14.12 -37.09 -33.02
N SER A 14 13.05 -37.78 -32.60
CA SER A 14 11.91 -37.14 -31.92
C SER A 14 12.23 -36.71 -30.48
N THR A 15 13.17 -37.38 -29.81
CA THR A 15 13.56 -37.05 -28.41
C THR A 15 14.49 -35.84 -28.28
N VAL A 16 15.02 -35.34 -29.40
CA VAL A 16 15.91 -34.15 -29.44
C VAL A 16 15.19 -32.89 -29.93
N ALA A 17 13.90 -32.99 -30.28
CA ALA A 17 13.09 -31.83 -30.64
C ALA A 17 12.62 -31.11 -29.37
N TYR A 18 13.06 -29.89 -29.16
CA TYR A 18 12.53 -29.06 -28.09
C TYR A 18 11.08 -28.63 -28.42
N SER A 19 10.16 -28.80 -27.47
CA SER A 19 8.72 -28.52 -27.66
C SER A 19 8.36 -27.03 -27.42
N GLN A 20 9.29 -26.09 -27.61
CA GLN A 20 8.96 -24.67 -27.44
C GLN A 20 8.22 -24.15 -28.68
N VAL A 21 7.24 -23.26 -28.46
CA VAL A 21 6.53 -22.58 -29.54
C VAL A 21 7.00 -21.13 -29.59
N GLY A 22 7.70 -20.77 -30.68
CA GLY A 22 8.05 -19.39 -31.00
C GLY A 22 7.05 -18.79 -31.99
N ILE A 23 6.49 -17.63 -31.69
CA ILE A 23 5.71 -16.82 -32.64
C ILE A 23 6.52 -15.55 -32.94
N ASN A 24 6.88 -15.37 -34.22
CA ASN A 24 7.79 -14.33 -34.70
C ASN A 24 9.21 -14.37 -34.08
N THR A 25 9.65 -15.53 -33.60
CA THR A 25 11.03 -15.76 -33.14
C THR A 25 11.47 -17.18 -33.49
N GLU A 26 12.69 -17.33 -34.01
CA GLU A 26 13.29 -18.64 -34.30
C GLU A 26 14.02 -19.22 -33.08
N ASN A 27 14.19 -18.43 -32.01
CA ASN A 27 14.97 -18.79 -30.83
C ASN A 27 14.15 -18.54 -29.54
N PRO A 28 13.08 -19.32 -29.31
CA PRO A 28 12.19 -19.12 -28.18
C PRO A 28 12.90 -19.36 -26.85
N LYS A 29 12.72 -18.43 -25.89
CA LYS A 29 13.33 -18.50 -24.55
C LYS A 29 12.42 -19.06 -23.46
N ALA A 30 11.16 -19.35 -23.81
CA ALA A 30 10.15 -19.93 -22.92
C ALA A 30 9.35 -21.00 -23.68
N THR A 31 8.50 -21.77 -22.98
CA THR A 31 7.64 -22.79 -23.60
C THR A 31 6.73 -22.20 -24.70
N LEU A 32 6.25 -20.97 -24.50
CA LEU A 32 5.62 -20.13 -25.50
C LEU A 32 6.31 -18.76 -25.47
N ASP A 33 6.94 -18.36 -26.57
CA ASP A 33 7.61 -17.08 -26.71
C ASP A 33 7.02 -16.32 -27.90
N ILE A 34 6.45 -15.14 -27.64
CA ILE A 34 5.77 -14.33 -28.64
C ILE A 34 6.49 -12.98 -28.71
N VAL A 35 7.15 -12.73 -29.84
CA VAL A 35 7.86 -11.47 -30.09
C VAL A 35 7.01 -10.60 -31.00
N THR A 36 6.90 -9.30 -30.67
CA THR A 36 6.25 -8.34 -31.56
C THR A 36 7.16 -8.03 -32.76
N LYS A 37 6.57 -7.87 -33.94
CA LYS A 37 7.31 -7.59 -35.18
C LYS A 37 8.05 -6.25 -35.13
N ASN A 38 7.47 -5.26 -34.46
CA ASN A 38 8.08 -3.96 -34.22
C ASN A 38 7.86 -3.54 -32.75
N PRO A 39 8.87 -3.71 -31.88
CA PRO A 39 8.78 -3.34 -30.47
C PRO A 39 8.58 -1.84 -30.23
N ASP A 40 9.12 -0.99 -31.12
CA ASP A 40 9.08 0.47 -30.98
C ASP A 40 7.80 1.10 -31.57
N ALA A 41 7.10 0.36 -32.45
CA ALA A 41 5.80 0.74 -32.99
C ALA A 41 4.93 -0.51 -33.25
N PRO A 42 4.33 -1.10 -32.20
CA PRO A 42 3.55 -2.34 -32.33
C PRO A 42 2.25 -2.12 -33.10
N ASP A 43 1.86 -3.09 -33.92
CA ASP A 43 0.57 -3.10 -34.62
C ASP A 43 -0.60 -3.28 -33.63
N SER A 44 -1.79 -2.80 -33.97
CA SER A 44 -3.00 -2.95 -33.14
C SER A 44 -3.39 -4.41 -32.83
N SER A 45 -2.93 -5.36 -33.63
CA SER A 45 -3.12 -6.80 -33.42
C SER A 45 -2.11 -7.42 -32.44
N THR A 46 -1.16 -6.63 -31.93
CA THR A 46 -0.15 -7.12 -30.98
C THR A 46 -0.78 -7.42 -29.63
N GLY A 47 -0.54 -8.63 -29.11
CA GLY A 47 -0.99 -9.04 -27.79
C GLY A 47 -1.50 -10.48 -27.76
N ILE A 48 -2.04 -10.87 -26.61
CA ILE A 48 -2.67 -12.17 -26.39
C ILE A 48 -4.08 -11.91 -25.86
N LEU A 49 -5.10 -12.44 -26.53
CA LEU A 49 -6.46 -12.45 -26.00
C LEU A 49 -6.66 -13.72 -25.18
N VAL A 50 -7.05 -13.54 -23.92
CA VAL A 50 -7.57 -14.60 -23.05
C VAL A 50 -9.09 -14.72 -23.22
N PRO A 51 -9.72 -15.82 -22.75
CA PRO A 51 -11.17 -15.94 -22.78
C PRO A 51 -11.87 -14.74 -22.13
N ARG A 52 -12.82 -14.15 -22.87
CA ARG A 52 -13.64 -13.03 -22.41
C ARG A 52 -14.99 -13.56 -21.96
N VAL A 53 -15.40 -13.20 -20.76
CA VAL A 53 -16.65 -13.68 -20.15
C VAL A 53 -17.46 -12.49 -19.63
N SER A 54 -18.79 -12.58 -19.69
CA SER A 54 -19.67 -11.57 -19.08
C SER A 54 -19.81 -11.76 -17.57
N GLN A 55 -19.49 -12.94 -17.05
CA GLN A 55 -19.47 -13.28 -15.63
C GLN A 55 -18.38 -14.32 -15.38
N ASN A 56 -17.76 -14.27 -14.20
CA ASN A 56 -16.77 -15.27 -13.81
C ASN A 56 -17.43 -16.67 -13.72
N PRO A 57 -16.78 -17.74 -14.25
CA PRO A 57 -17.25 -19.11 -14.05
C PRO A 57 -17.35 -19.47 -12.57
N ALA A 58 -18.16 -20.48 -12.21
CA ALA A 58 -18.27 -20.91 -10.82
C ALA A 58 -16.94 -21.41 -10.23
N SER A 59 -16.06 -22.00 -11.05
CA SER A 59 -14.72 -22.46 -10.67
C SER A 59 -13.75 -22.38 -11.83
N GLY A 60 -12.46 -22.31 -11.53
CA GLY A 60 -11.40 -22.61 -12.49
C GLY A 60 -11.09 -24.11 -12.54
N ASN A 61 -10.41 -24.52 -13.60
CA ASN A 61 -9.92 -25.89 -13.78
C ASN A 61 -8.51 -26.06 -13.19
N GLU A 62 -7.69 -25.02 -13.21
CA GLU A 62 -6.29 -25.06 -12.77
C GLU A 62 -5.86 -23.72 -12.16
N LYS A 63 -4.92 -23.78 -11.21
CA LYS A 63 -4.32 -22.57 -10.61
C LYS A 63 -3.68 -21.70 -11.68
N GLY A 64 -3.98 -20.40 -11.64
CA GLY A 64 -3.45 -19.42 -12.59
C GLY A 64 -4.21 -19.37 -13.92
N GLN A 65 -5.32 -20.11 -14.07
CA GLN A 65 -6.22 -19.93 -15.21
C GLN A 65 -6.68 -18.47 -15.27
N LEU A 66 -6.52 -17.83 -16.44
CA LEU A 66 -6.76 -16.40 -16.65
C LEU A 66 -8.00 -16.15 -17.52
N ILE A 67 -8.83 -15.19 -17.13
CA ILE A 67 -9.98 -14.71 -17.89
C ILE A 67 -10.03 -13.19 -17.87
N PHE A 68 -10.77 -12.61 -18.82
CA PHE A 68 -11.15 -11.20 -18.79
C PHE A 68 -12.66 -11.08 -18.62
N ASN A 69 -13.10 -10.51 -17.49
CA ASN A 69 -14.51 -10.23 -17.24
C ASN A 69 -14.88 -8.90 -17.89
N THR A 70 -15.74 -8.95 -18.91
CA THR A 70 -16.11 -7.76 -19.70
C THR A 70 -17.08 -6.84 -18.98
N SER A 71 -17.85 -7.36 -18.01
CA SER A 71 -18.77 -6.55 -17.22
C SER A 71 -18.05 -5.74 -16.15
N GLU A 72 -16.99 -6.31 -15.58
CA GLU A 72 -16.12 -5.65 -14.58
C GLU A 72 -14.88 -5.00 -15.21
N ASN A 73 -14.69 -5.17 -16.52
CA ASN A 73 -13.56 -4.66 -17.29
C ASN A 73 -12.18 -4.98 -16.67
N THR A 74 -12.04 -6.20 -16.12
CA THR A 74 -10.90 -6.60 -15.28
C THR A 74 -10.46 -8.03 -15.58
N PHE A 75 -9.15 -8.30 -15.49
CA PHE A 75 -8.59 -9.65 -15.58
C PHE A 75 -8.73 -10.38 -14.24
N PHE A 76 -9.07 -11.67 -14.28
CA PHE A 76 -9.14 -12.53 -13.10
C PHE A 76 -8.30 -13.78 -13.29
N PHE A 77 -7.65 -14.24 -12.23
CA PHE A 77 -7.01 -15.56 -12.18
C PHE A 77 -7.67 -16.45 -11.14
N TRP A 78 -7.67 -17.77 -11.39
CA TRP A 78 -8.12 -18.76 -10.42
C TRP A 78 -7.00 -19.09 -9.42
N ASP A 79 -7.27 -19.00 -8.11
CA ASP A 79 -6.27 -19.25 -7.05
C ASP A 79 -6.35 -20.64 -6.40
N ASP A 80 -7.20 -21.53 -6.95
CA ASP A 80 -7.69 -22.83 -6.45
C ASP A 80 -9.00 -22.77 -5.65
N ASN A 81 -9.41 -21.60 -5.15
CA ASN A 81 -10.60 -21.44 -4.32
C ASN A 81 -11.59 -20.41 -4.89
N SER A 82 -11.09 -19.36 -5.53
CA SER A 82 -11.86 -18.21 -5.99
C SER A 82 -11.21 -17.51 -7.19
N TRP A 83 -12.01 -16.72 -7.90
CA TRP A 83 -11.51 -15.81 -8.92
C TRP A 83 -11.04 -14.52 -8.27
N LEU A 84 -9.73 -14.24 -8.37
CA LEU A 84 -9.13 -13.02 -7.85
C LEU A 84 -8.80 -12.04 -8.98
N PRO A 85 -9.12 -10.74 -8.83
CA PRO A 85 -8.82 -9.76 -9.85
C PRO A 85 -7.31 -9.43 -9.87
N ILE A 86 -6.78 -9.22 -11.07
CA ILE A 86 -5.46 -8.59 -11.27
C ILE A 86 -5.68 -7.09 -11.27
N VAL A 87 -5.47 -6.47 -10.11
CA VAL A 87 -5.57 -5.02 -9.95
C VAL A 87 -4.20 -4.37 -10.01
N GLN A 88 -4.13 -3.18 -10.60
CA GLN A 88 -2.96 -2.34 -10.48
C GLN A 88 -2.81 -1.95 -9.00
N GLY A 89 -1.64 -2.19 -8.41
CA GLY A 89 -1.30 -1.59 -7.13
C GLY A 89 -1.43 -0.07 -7.28
N SER A 90 -2.47 0.49 -6.66
CA SER A 90 -2.79 1.91 -6.75
C SER A 90 -1.62 2.75 -6.25
N THR A 91 -1.23 3.79 -6.99
CA THR A 91 -0.28 4.82 -6.52
C THR A 91 -0.95 5.88 -5.64
N THR A 92 -2.27 5.77 -5.43
CA THR A 92 -3.10 6.72 -4.67
C THR A 92 -3.89 6.08 -3.53
N ASP A 93 -3.87 4.75 -3.42
CA ASP A 93 -4.25 4.03 -2.22
C ASP A 93 -2.96 3.48 -1.61
N ASN A 94 -2.76 3.76 -0.33
CA ASN A 94 -1.69 3.23 0.52
C ASN A 94 -1.15 1.89 -0.03
N SER A 95 0.00 1.94 -0.70
CA SER A 95 0.72 0.77 -1.23
C SER A 95 1.11 -0.15 -0.08
N ALA A 96 0.15 -0.96 0.29
CA ALA A 96 0.11 -1.86 1.43
C ALA A 96 -0.58 -3.17 1.04
N VAL A 97 -0.74 -3.44 -0.26
CA VAL A 97 -1.20 -4.75 -0.77
C VAL A 97 -0.02 -5.74 -0.81
N GLN A 98 0.80 -5.68 0.24
CA GLN A 98 1.78 -6.70 0.61
C GLN A 98 1.63 -6.89 2.11
N ASN A 99 0.44 -7.28 2.59
CA ASN A 99 0.09 -7.93 3.88
C ASN A 99 0.95 -7.65 5.15
N TYR A 100 1.69 -6.55 5.23
CA TYR A 100 2.72 -6.33 6.25
C TYR A 100 2.88 -4.86 6.62
N ALA A 101 2.51 -3.87 5.79
CA ALA A 101 2.63 -2.47 6.20
C ALA A 101 1.71 -1.51 5.43
N TYR A 102 1.16 -0.50 6.12
CA TYR A 102 0.36 0.60 5.62
C TYR A 102 1.07 1.93 5.88
N PHE A 103 1.10 2.82 4.88
CA PHE A 103 1.79 4.10 5.00
C PHE A 103 0.94 5.23 4.44
N THR A 104 0.89 6.35 5.15
CA THR A 104 0.22 7.59 4.69
C THR A 104 1.08 8.81 5.03
N ASP A 105 0.98 9.87 4.24
CA ASP A 105 1.65 11.14 4.49
C ASP A 105 0.82 12.37 4.10
N THR A 106 1.20 13.53 4.63
CA THR A 106 0.48 14.78 4.44
C THR A 106 1.05 15.69 3.36
N ARG A 107 2.09 15.30 2.61
CA ARG A 107 2.85 16.21 1.72
C ARG A 107 1.97 16.91 0.68
N SER A 108 0.87 16.31 0.26
CA SER A 108 -0.09 16.86 -0.70
C SER A 108 -1.35 17.48 -0.08
N SER A 109 -1.44 17.53 1.25
CA SER A 109 -2.65 17.97 1.97
C SER A 109 -2.59 19.44 2.41
N HIS A 110 -3.71 19.95 2.92
CA HIS A 110 -3.76 21.26 3.57
C HIS A 110 -3.18 21.17 4.98
N THR A 111 -2.53 22.24 5.44
CA THR A 111 -2.08 22.37 6.83
C THR A 111 -3.28 22.62 7.75
N ILE A 112 -3.19 22.16 8.99
CA ILE A 112 -4.07 22.58 10.09
C ILE A 112 -3.31 23.50 11.04
N SER A 113 -4.00 24.50 11.59
CA SER A 113 -3.44 25.40 12.59
C SER A 113 -3.94 25.04 13.99
N ILE A 114 -3.02 24.79 14.91
CA ILE A 114 -3.30 24.55 16.33
C ILE A 114 -3.02 25.83 17.10
N THR A 115 -4.06 26.37 17.71
CA THR A 115 -4.05 27.61 18.49
C THR A 115 -4.54 27.37 19.91
N LYS A 116 -4.49 28.41 20.76
CA LYS A 116 -5.04 28.33 22.12
C LYS A 116 -6.51 27.88 22.11
N GLY A 117 -6.80 26.85 22.91
CA GLY A 117 -8.14 26.28 23.04
C GLY A 117 -8.55 25.37 21.89
N SER A 118 -7.67 25.11 20.92
CA SER A 118 -7.92 24.10 19.88
C SER A 118 -8.14 22.73 20.52
N THR A 119 -9.31 22.15 20.26
CA THR A 119 -9.63 20.77 20.64
C THR A 119 -8.80 19.78 19.85
N GLU A 120 -8.83 18.52 20.27
CA GLU A 120 -8.20 17.43 19.54
C GLU A 120 -8.69 17.39 18.08
N THR A 121 -7.76 17.53 17.15
CA THR A 121 -8.02 17.65 15.72
C THR A 121 -7.18 16.63 14.96
N SER A 122 -7.83 15.89 14.04
CA SER A 122 -7.14 14.93 13.18
C SER A 122 -6.30 15.64 12.12
N ILE A 123 -5.07 15.17 11.92
CA ILE A 123 -4.19 15.72 10.88
C ILE A 123 -4.64 15.13 9.54
N PRO A 124 -4.93 15.96 8.52
CA PRO A 124 -5.43 15.49 7.22
C PRO A 124 -4.53 14.42 6.61
N ASN A 125 -5.10 13.40 5.98
CA ASN A 125 -4.35 12.32 5.31
C ASN A 125 -3.32 11.62 6.23
N THR A 126 -3.62 11.49 7.53
CA THR A 126 -2.84 10.64 8.46
C THR A 126 -3.63 9.45 9.00
N VAL A 127 -4.81 9.21 8.44
CA VAL A 127 -5.70 8.12 8.86
C VAL A 127 -5.37 6.85 8.09
N VAL A 128 -5.08 5.78 8.80
CA VAL A 128 -4.80 4.46 8.26
C VAL A 128 -5.86 3.48 8.73
N GLN A 129 -6.54 2.82 7.80
CA GLN A 129 -7.48 1.73 8.08
C GLN A 129 -6.82 0.40 7.70
N PHE A 130 -6.89 -0.58 8.61
CA PHE A 130 -6.27 -1.89 8.42
C PHE A 130 -7.04 -3.00 9.12
N THR A 131 -6.82 -4.24 8.67
CA THR A 131 -7.50 -5.44 9.15
C THR A 131 -6.49 -6.47 9.61
N ILE A 132 -6.70 -7.02 10.79
CA ILE A 132 -5.92 -8.08 11.39
C ILE A 132 -6.76 -9.36 11.39
N ASN A 133 -6.24 -10.45 10.84
CA ASN A 133 -6.98 -11.72 10.72
C ASN A 133 -6.80 -12.65 11.92
N GLU A 134 -5.73 -12.47 12.68
CA GLU A 134 -5.36 -13.26 13.85
C GLU A 134 -4.55 -12.39 14.81
N ASN A 135 -4.43 -12.76 16.09
CA ASN A 135 -3.66 -11.97 17.04
C ASN A 135 -2.22 -11.73 16.52
N LYS A 136 -1.83 -10.46 16.41
CA LYS A 136 -0.56 -10.08 15.81
C LYS A 136 0.05 -8.84 16.45
N GLN A 137 1.37 -8.80 16.50
CA GLN A 137 2.12 -7.59 16.84
C GLN A 137 2.08 -6.59 15.70
N VAL A 138 1.70 -5.36 16.02
CA VAL A 138 1.68 -4.24 15.09
C VAL A 138 2.54 -3.12 15.64
N GLN A 139 3.50 -2.68 14.84
CA GLN A 139 4.35 -1.53 15.09
C GLN A 139 3.74 -0.29 14.40
N PHE A 140 3.74 0.83 15.13
CA PHE A 140 3.27 2.12 14.63
C PHE A 140 4.41 3.14 14.74
N ASN A 141 4.76 3.76 13.62
CA ASN A 141 5.78 4.80 13.53
C ASN A 141 5.17 6.07 12.94
N GLY A 142 4.98 7.09 13.76
CA GLY A 142 4.58 8.43 13.35
C GLY A 142 5.79 9.37 13.30
N THR A 143 5.98 10.09 12.19
CA THR A 143 6.92 11.22 12.12
C THR A 143 6.13 12.50 11.90
N ILE A 144 6.29 13.47 12.79
CA ILE A 144 5.54 14.71 12.79
C ILE A 144 6.51 15.87 12.60
N ASN A 145 6.43 16.57 11.47
CA ASN A 145 7.05 17.89 11.32
C ASN A 145 6.00 18.96 11.57
N PHE A 146 6.39 20.04 12.25
CA PHE A 146 5.51 21.16 12.56
C PHE A 146 6.30 22.45 12.56
N LYS A 147 5.61 23.57 12.32
CA LYS A 147 6.21 24.90 12.41
C LYS A 147 5.30 25.82 13.20
N GLY A 148 5.87 26.79 13.90
CA GLY A 148 5.05 27.77 14.59
C GLY A 148 5.82 28.68 15.52
N ARG A 149 5.07 29.49 16.28
CA ARG A 149 5.62 30.51 17.18
C ARG A 149 5.10 30.27 18.58
N SER A 150 6.00 30.06 19.54
CA SER A 150 5.68 29.82 20.95
C SER A 150 6.89 30.12 21.82
N SER A 151 6.64 30.58 23.04
CA SER A 151 7.71 30.86 24.00
C SER A 151 8.09 29.65 24.88
N ALA A 152 7.43 28.49 24.76
CA ALA A 152 7.68 27.39 25.72
C ALA A 152 7.35 25.95 25.26
N PHE A 153 6.28 25.70 24.50
CA PHE A 153 5.78 24.33 24.26
C PHE A 153 5.25 24.12 22.85
N ALA A 154 5.56 22.95 22.27
CA ALA A 154 4.93 22.38 21.08
C ALA A 154 3.46 21.98 21.37
N PRO A 155 2.64 21.76 20.32
CA PRO A 155 1.38 21.04 20.46
C PRO A 155 1.59 19.64 21.03
N LEU A 156 0.55 19.11 21.67
CA LEU A 156 0.52 17.72 22.06
C LEU A 156 0.00 16.86 20.90
N PHE A 157 0.82 15.94 20.43
CA PHE A 157 0.46 14.97 19.41
C PHE A 157 0.16 13.63 20.06
N LYS A 158 -0.85 12.94 19.55
CA LYS A 158 -1.27 11.64 20.05
C LYS A 158 -1.49 10.70 18.87
N LEU A 159 -1.05 9.46 19.03
CA LEU A 159 -1.42 8.37 18.14
C LEU A 159 -2.65 7.68 18.73
N LYS A 160 -3.77 7.75 18.02
CA LYS A 160 -5.02 7.11 18.42
C LYS A 160 -5.25 5.86 17.61
N LEU A 161 -5.69 4.81 18.29
CA LEU A 161 -6.11 3.56 17.69
C LEU A 161 -7.57 3.30 18.06
N THR A 162 -8.41 3.08 17.06
CA THR A 162 -9.83 2.78 17.22
C THR A 162 -10.14 1.41 16.64
N ASN A 163 -10.72 0.51 17.45
CA ASN A 163 -11.34 -0.69 16.92
C ASN A 163 -12.70 -0.31 16.33
N THR A 164 -12.89 -0.51 15.03
CA THR A 164 -14.06 -0.02 14.31
C THR A 164 -15.31 -0.86 14.56
N SER A 165 -15.16 -2.09 15.04
CA SER A 165 -16.30 -2.97 15.35
C SER A 165 -16.91 -2.65 16.71
N THR A 166 -16.07 -2.35 17.70
CA THR A 166 -16.52 -1.99 19.06
C THR A 166 -16.63 -0.49 19.28
N ASN A 167 -16.14 0.31 18.33
CA ASN A 167 -16.01 1.78 18.42
C ASN A 167 -15.24 2.23 19.68
N THR A 168 -14.27 1.43 20.11
CA THR A 168 -13.43 1.74 21.28
C THR A 168 -12.12 2.36 20.82
N THR A 169 -11.80 3.53 21.37
CA THR A 169 -10.58 4.29 21.06
C THR A 169 -9.60 4.27 22.23
N GLU A 170 -8.32 4.14 21.92
CA GLU A 170 -7.21 4.21 22.86
C GLU A 170 -6.12 5.14 22.31
N ILE A 171 -5.46 5.89 23.21
CA ILE A 171 -4.24 6.63 22.87
C ILE A 171 -3.06 5.69 23.13
N ILE A 172 -2.37 5.27 22.06
CA ILE A 172 -1.31 4.27 22.13
C ILE A 172 0.10 4.89 22.18
N ASP A 173 0.22 6.18 21.86
CA ASP A 173 1.44 6.97 22.10
C ASP A 173 1.14 8.48 22.14
N ARG A 174 2.02 9.26 22.76
CA ARG A 174 1.91 10.73 22.89
C ARG A 174 3.28 11.37 22.87
N ALA A 175 3.41 12.50 22.16
CA ALA A 175 4.62 13.29 22.13
C ALA A 175 4.30 14.78 22.23
N SER A 176 5.14 15.51 22.95
CA SER A 176 5.18 16.97 23.04
C SER A 176 6.62 17.36 23.36
N ASN A 177 7.05 18.55 22.95
CA ASN A 177 8.38 19.06 23.29
C ASN A 177 8.30 20.46 23.91
N THR A 178 9.29 20.81 24.72
CA THR A 178 9.53 22.16 25.19
C THR A 178 10.62 22.81 24.35
N PHE A 179 10.44 24.05 23.95
CA PHE A 179 11.50 24.80 23.27
C PHE A 179 11.42 26.29 23.55
N LEU A 180 12.59 26.92 23.49
CA LEU A 180 12.75 28.36 23.58
C LEU A 180 12.73 28.91 22.15
N SER A 181 11.63 29.53 21.75
CA SER A 181 11.58 30.37 20.55
C SER A 181 11.48 31.83 20.98
N ASP A 182 12.07 32.71 20.16
CA ASP A 182 12.03 34.16 20.34
C ASP A 182 10.62 34.75 20.17
N GLY A 183 9.62 33.93 19.80
CA GLY A 183 8.25 34.33 19.54
C GLY A 183 8.08 35.15 18.25
N ILE A 184 9.14 35.32 17.47
CA ILE A 184 9.20 36.19 16.28
C ILE A 184 9.45 35.34 15.03
N THR A 185 10.42 34.43 15.09
CA THR A 185 10.77 33.53 13.98
C THR A 185 10.03 32.20 14.09
N ASP A 186 9.68 31.64 12.93
CA ASP A 186 9.03 30.33 12.88
C ASP A 186 10.02 29.26 13.34
N TYR A 187 9.69 28.58 14.43
CA TYR A 187 10.41 27.41 14.88
C TYR A 187 9.92 26.20 14.08
N TYR A 188 10.85 25.44 13.51
CA TYR A 188 10.58 24.16 12.86
C TYR A 188 10.99 23.04 13.81
N GLY A 189 10.03 22.16 14.12
CA GLY A 189 10.24 21.03 15.01
C GLY A 189 9.92 19.70 14.34
N ASN A 190 10.53 18.66 14.87
CA ASN A 190 10.22 17.27 14.53
C ASN A 190 9.90 16.49 15.82
N MET A 191 8.92 15.60 15.75
CA MET A 191 8.63 14.61 16.78
C MET A 191 8.35 13.24 16.20
N GLN A 192 8.52 12.24 17.04
CA GLN A 192 8.28 10.84 16.70
C GLN A 192 7.28 10.23 17.69
N LEU A 193 6.41 9.39 17.15
CA LEU A 193 5.54 8.48 17.89
C LEU A 193 5.96 7.06 17.50
N LEU A 194 6.31 6.23 18.47
CA LEU A 194 6.80 4.87 18.24
C LEU A 194 6.23 3.94 19.30
N THR A 195 5.38 3.01 18.87
CA THR A 195 4.79 2.02 19.77
C THR A 195 4.59 0.67 19.07
N ILE A 196 4.65 -0.42 19.83
CA ILE A 196 4.34 -1.78 19.37
C ILE A 196 3.22 -2.31 20.26
N LYS A 197 2.18 -2.85 19.65
CA LYS A 197 1.02 -3.37 20.37
C LYS A 197 0.58 -4.71 19.79
N GLU A 198 0.29 -5.67 20.67
CA GLU A 198 -0.41 -6.90 20.30
C GLU A 198 -1.89 -6.58 20.09
N LEU A 199 -2.42 -6.89 18.91
CA LEU A 199 -3.80 -6.61 18.57
C LEU A 199 -4.51 -7.91 18.18
N PRO A 200 -5.73 -8.16 18.69
CA PRO A 200 -6.53 -9.30 18.25
C PRO A 200 -7.03 -9.14 16.82
N ALA A 201 -7.60 -10.21 16.27
CA ALA A 201 -8.29 -10.15 14.98
C ALA A 201 -9.40 -9.09 15.00
N GLY A 202 -9.46 -8.25 13.98
CA GLY A 202 -10.42 -7.16 13.89
C GLY A 202 -10.04 -6.07 12.89
N ASN A 203 -10.91 -5.08 12.78
CA ASN A 203 -10.72 -3.90 11.93
C ASN A 203 -10.35 -2.69 12.79
N TYR A 204 -9.33 -1.95 12.35
CA TYR A 204 -8.74 -0.86 13.12
C TYR A 204 -8.55 0.38 12.26
N THR A 205 -8.67 1.53 12.93
CA THR A 205 -8.28 2.83 12.39
C THR A 205 -7.20 3.43 13.29
N ALA A 206 -6.04 3.73 12.72
CA ALA A 206 -5.00 4.52 13.38
C ALA A 206 -4.98 5.94 12.81
N GLU A 207 -4.88 6.95 13.67
CA GLU A 207 -4.79 8.36 13.25
C GLU A 207 -3.84 9.14 14.17
N ILE A 208 -3.18 10.16 13.61
CA ILE A 208 -2.42 11.14 14.40
C ILE A 208 -3.29 12.37 14.59
N VAL A 209 -3.48 12.75 15.84
CA VAL A 209 -4.20 13.96 16.22
C VAL A 209 -3.27 14.95 16.91
N ALA A 210 -3.55 16.23 16.73
CA ALA A 210 -2.91 17.32 17.43
C ALA A 210 -3.90 18.00 18.38
N THR A 211 -3.44 18.43 19.55
CA THR A 211 -4.23 19.20 20.53
C THR A 211 -3.39 20.32 21.09
N TYR A 212 -4.03 21.42 21.48
CA TYR A 212 -3.37 22.44 22.31
C TYR A 212 -2.91 21.83 23.64
N ASN A 213 -1.72 22.21 24.09
CA ASN A 213 -1.17 21.75 25.36
C ASN A 213 -1.56 22.72 26.49
N ASP A 214 -2.55 22.34 27.29
CA ASP A 214 -3.11 23.16 28.37
C ASP A 214 -2.20 23.31 29.60
N CYS A 215 -1.02 22.70 29.61
CA CYS A 215 -0.16 22.69 30.81
C CYS A 215 0.26 24.07 31.27
N CYS A 216 0.37 25.04 30.36
CA CYS A 216 0.84 26.38 30.66
C CYS A 216 0.17 27.38 29.70
N ASN A 217 -0.61 28.31 30.25
CA ASN A 217 -1.55 29.22 29.60
C ASN A 217 -0.91 30.24 28.61
N PHE A 218 -0.20 29.75 27.60
CA PHE A 218 0.53 30.55 26.60
C PHE A 218 -0.26 30.65 25.29
N ASN A 219 -0.11 31.78 24.60
CA ASN A 219 -0.66 31.96 23.25
C ASN A 219 0.40 31.50 22.24
N PHE A 220 0.04 30.53 21.40
CA PHE A 220 0.87 30.07 20.30
C PHE A 220 0.01 29.62 19.12
N THR A 221 0.62 29.59 17.94
CA THR A 221 0.04 29.06 16.71
C THR A 221 1.05 28.12 16.08
N TYR A 222 0.62 26.91 15.76
CA TYR A 222 1.40 25.91 15.05
C TYR A 222 0.68 25.41 13.82
N ASP A 223 1.40 25.30 12.72
CA ASP A 223 0.93 24.63 11.52
C ASP A 223 1.54 23.22 11.45
N VAL A 224 0.67 22.27 11.13
CA VAL A 224 1.02 20.85 11.02
C VAL A 224 0.31 20.28 9.80
N GLY A 225 0.99 19.40 9.05
CA GLY A 225 0.47 18.82 7.82
C GLY A 225 0.94 19.58 6.59
N GLY A 226 0.48 19.17 5.40
CA GLY A 226 0.90 19.74 4.13
C GLY A 226 2.37 19.54 3.76
N ASN A 227 2.82 20.28 2.74
CA ASN A 227 4.13 20.10 2.12
C ASN A 227 5.30 20.60 2.98
N ASP A 228 5.10 21.72 3.70
CA ASP A 228 6.14 22.34 4.52
C ASP A 228 6.38 21.61 5.85
N THR A 229 5.33 21.01 6.39
CA THR A 229 5.32 20.35 7.70
C THR A 229 4.75 18.95 7.58
N PRO A 230 5.42 18.07 6.80
CA PRO A 230 4.87 16.77 6.49
C PRO A 230 4.79 15.89 7.74
N VAL A 231 3.65 15.22 7.88
CA VAL A 231 3.42 14.17 8.86
C VAL A 231 3.28 12.86 8.12
N SER A 232 3.83 11.79 8.67
CA SER A 232 3.66 10.45 8.13
C SER A 232 3.31 9.45 9.23
N LEU A 233 2.55 8.43 8.87
CA LEU A 233 2.21 7.30 9.74
C LEU A 233 2.47 6.00 8.97
N LEU A 234 3.31 5.16 9.54
CA LEU A 234 3.56 3.79 9.12
C LEU A 234 2.98 2.82 10.15
N VAL A 235 2.12 1.91 9.70
CA VAL A 235 1.58 0.79 10.49
C VAL A 235 2.13 -0.49 9.90
N GLN A 236 2.96 -1.23 10.63
CA GLN A 236 3.63 -2.42 10.12
C GLN A 236 3.37 -3.63 11.02
N TYR A 237 2.99 -4.74 10.42
CA TYR A 237 2.87 -6.02 11.10
C TYR A 237 4.28 -6.59 11.36
N LYS A 238 4.48 -7.09 12.57
CA LYS A 238 5.69 -7.85 12.93
C LYS A 238 5.49 -9.35 12.76
#